data_AF-M2QUZ2-F1
#
_entry.id   AF-M2QUZ2-F1
#
_cell.length_a   1.000
_cell.length_b   1.000
_cell.length_c   1.000
_cell.angle_alpha   90.00
_cell.angle_beta   90.00
_cell.angle_gamma   90.00
#
_symmetry.space_group_name_H-M   'P 1'
#
loop_
_entity.id
_entity.type
_entity.pdbx_description
1 polymer ?
#
loop_
_entity_poly.entity_id
_entity_poly.type
_entity_poly.pdbx_seq_one_letter_code
_entity_poly.pdbx_strand_id
1 'polypeptide(L)'
;MLPSLHTLNLSLREFPEEQQHIIFNILFGEKLKTLRVVASVNFPIKLLAYVPFLSPNVDNLTISGQTHDTWDVEKLSRIFTPAFNLRQCDMKMPDLANKALEVLRWLALFPNISTLGLSLGESFSLALSTKDYEAWGPAFQSVKELLIQADYTTFISPLLRLFSSAPLTSFDIQISAIIPDTDLSGLILTLTRLFDRNLLKRFHLSAIGVYEIGPLLSLSNLEDVSLDPTPPEMDNTRLRDMISSWPRLRRLKLCCEEWEQSNLTLQALILLADAYPGLLYVNMDLNAAEVPANPPQQSRRPARFRSLDEIFLQFSVMEHPRDVAAFLHELVPEHTAVRAWMSDRSNPAAGEMMAALASLRSAQREGSADSHLNTEAVD
;
A
#
# COMPACT_ATOMS: atom_id res chain seq x y z
N MET A 1 -25.83 11.18 -23.18
CA MET A 1 -25.87 11.19 -21.71
C MET A 1 -26.19 9.80 -21.22
N LEU A 2 -25.32 9.21 -20.41
CA LEU A 2 -25.56 7.96 -19.70
C LEU A 2 -26.06 8.31 -18.28
N PRO A 3 -27.38 8.43 -18.05
CA PRO A 3 -27.94 9.05 -16.83
C PRO A 3 -27.73 8.24 -15.55
N SER A 4 -27.17 7.04 -15.65
CA SER A 4 -26.88 6.13 -14.53
C SER A 4 -25.39 5.89 -14.34
N LEU A 5 -24.52 6.63 -15.03
CA LEU A 5 -23.08 6.50 -14.89
C LEU A 5 -22.61 7.13 -13.57
N HIS A 6 -22.04 6.30 -12.68
CA HIS A 6 -21.52 6.75 -11.37
C HIS A 6 -20.01 6.90 -11.35
N THR A 7 -19.31 6.10 -12.16
CA THR A 7 -17.86 6.08 -12.27
C THR A 7 -17.46 6.18 -13.73
N LEU A 8 -16.53 7.07 -14.03
CA LEU A 8 -16.00 7.26 -15.37
C LEU A 8 -14.47 7.25 -15.31
N ASN A 9 -13.87 6.27 -16.01
CA ASN A 9 -12.43 6.14 -16.17
C ASN A 9 -12.07 6.49 -17.61
N LEU A 10 -11.29 7.54 -17.81
CA LEU A 10 -10.92 8.06 -19.13
C LEU A 10 -9.41 7.99 -19.32
N SER A 11 -8.98 7.24 -20.34
CA SER A 11 -7.63 7.29 -20.87
C SER A 11 -7.61 8.23 -22.06
N LEU A 12 -7.04 9.44 -21.90
CA LEU A 12 -6.98 10.43 -22.97
C LEU A 12 -5.77 10.27 -23.88
N ARG A 13 -4.95 9.25 -23.62
CA ARG A 13 -3.83 8.86 -24.49
C ARG A 13 -4.31 8.39 -25.86
N GLU A 14 -5.54 7.90 -25.95
CA GLU A 14 -6.11 7.29 -27.14
C GLU A 14 -6.92 8.27 -28.00
N PHE A 15 -7.16 9.49 -27.52
CA PHE A 15 -8.04 10.45 -28.17
C PHE A 15 -7.28 11.71 -28.61
N PRO A 16 -7.33 12.08 -29.91
CA PRO A 16 -6.88 13.39 -30.37
C PRO A 16 -7.58 14.51 -29.59
N GLU A 17 -6.87 15.61 -29.28
CA GLU A 17 -7.39 16.75 -28.50
C GLU A 17 -8.73 17.25 -29.06
N GLU A 18 -8.87 17.27 -30.38
CA GLU A 18 -10.08 17.69 -31.08
C GLU A 18 -11.29 16.79 -30.82
N GLN A 19 -11.11 15.50 -30.55
CA GLN A 19 -12.23 14.57 -30.32
C GLN A 19 -12.63 14.49 -28.86
N GLN A 20 -11.76 14.96 -27.96
CA GLN A 20 -12.00 14.87 -26.53
C GLN A 20 -13.34 15.51 -26.17
N HIS A 21 -13.62 16.75 -26.60
CA HIS A 21 -14.85 17.48 -26.25
C HIS A 21 -16.18 16.73 -26.52
N ILE A 22 -16.25 15.91 -27.57
CA ILE A 22 -17.46 15.16 -27.95
C ILE A 22 -17.79 14.11 -26.88
N ILE A 23 -16.76 13.42 -26.38
CA ILE A 23 -16.89 12.34 -25.42
C ILE A 23 -17.51 12.87 -24.11
N PHE A 24 -17.11 14.06 -23.66
CA PHE A 24 -17.54 14.58 -22.35
C PHE A 24 -18.98 15.05 -22.31
N ASN A 25 -19.46 15.70 -23.36
CA ASN A 25 -20.87 16.10 -23.45
C ASN A 25 -21.81 14.90 -23.41
N ILE A 26 -21.34 13.73 -23.82
CA ILE A 26 -22.13 12.49 -23.83
C ILE A 26 -22.00 11.73 -22.51
N LEU A 27 -20.82 11.75 -21.86
CA LEU A 27 -20.54 10.91 -20.70
C LEU A 27 -20.75 11.60 -19.35
N PHE A 28 -20.67 12.93 -19.27
CA PHE A 28 -20.94 13.65 -18.02
C PHE A 28 -22.44 13.74 -17.73
N GLY A 29 -22.77 13.74 -16.44
CA GLY A 29 -24.14 13.76 -15.96
C GLY A 29 -24.19 13.81 -14.44
N GLU A 30 -25.33 14.24 -13.91
CA GLU A 30 -25.48 14.57 -12.48
C GLU A 30 -25.20 13.40 -11.53
N LYS A 31 -25.35 12.14 -11.96
CA LYS A 31 -25.10 10.96 -11.11
C LYS A 31 -23.63 10.56 -11.01
N LEU A 32 -22.75 11.19 -11.80
CA LEU A 32 -21.33 10.90 -11.77
C LEU A 32 -20.75 11.33 -10.42
N LYS A 33 -20.11 10.39 -9.72
CA LYS A 33 -19.46 10.61 -8.42
C LYS A 33 -17.93 10.50 -8.51
N THR A 34 -17.46 9.57 -9.33
CA THR A 34 -16.03 9.28 -9.48
C THR A 34 -15.59 9.57 -10.91
N LEU A 35 -14.61 10.47 -11.04
CA LEU A 35 -13.98 10.78 -12.31
C LEU A 35 -12.49 10.48 -12.23
N ARG A 36 -12.01 9.54 -13.05
CA ARG A 36 -10.58 9.25 -13.20
C ARG A 36 -10.13 9.63 -14.60
N VAL A 37 -9.13 10.49 -14.69
CA VAL A 37 -8.57 10.97 -15.95
C VAL A 37 -7.09 10.62 -16.01
N VAL A 38 -6.72 9.79 -16.97
CA VAL A 38 -5.33 9.53 -17.33
C VAL A 38 -4.99 10.40 -18.54
N ALA A 39 -4.36 11.54 -18.30
CA ALA A 39 -3.96 12.47 -19.34
C ALA A 39 -2.64 12.04 -20.01
N SER A 40 -2.50 12.38 -21.29
CA SER A 40 -1.22 12.43 -21.99
C SER A 40 -0.55 13.79 -21.78
N VAL A 41 0.42 14.12 -22.64
CA VAL A 41 1.33 15.30 -22.55
C VAL A 41 0.60 16.63 -22.28
N ASN A 42 -0.63 16.81 -22.79
CA ASN A 42 -1.42 18.01 -22.58
C ASN A 42 -2.55 17.76 -21.60
N PHE A 43 -2.46 18.38 -20.42
CA PHE A 43 -3.51 18.30 -19.42
C PHE A 43 -4.76 19.05 -19.89
N PRO A 44 -5.93 18.39 -20.00
CA PRO A 44 -7.03 18.94 -20.76
C PRO A 44 -7.95 19.79 -19.89
N ILE A 45 -7.44 20.93 -19.43
CA ILE A 45 -8.12 21.83 -18.50
C ILE A 45 -9.50 22.27 -19.02
N LYS A 46 -9.63 22.46 -20.33
CA LYS A 46 -10.92 22.78 -20.97
C LYS A 46 -12.00 21.73 -20.68
N LEU A 47 -11.62 20.47 -20.49
CA LEU A 47 -12.55 19.38 -20.21
C LEU A 47 -13.01 19.40 -18.76
N LEU A 48 -12.08 19.62 -17.83
CA LEU A 48 -12.40 19.74 -16.41
C LEU A 48 -13.32 20.91 -16.13
N ALA A 49 -13.27 21.96 -16.97
CA ALA A 49 -14.12 23.13 -16.85
C ALA A 49 -15.62 22.83 -16.86
N TYR A 50 -16.03 21.72 -17.49
CA TYR A 50 -17.43 21.31 -17.54
C TYR A 50 -17.88 20.45 -16.36
N VAL A 51 -16.94 19.88 -15.58
CA VAL A 51 -17.26 18.95 -14.49
C VAL A 51 -18.19 19.57 -13.44
N PRO A 52 -17.91 20.79 -12.90
CA PRO A 52 -18.79 21.39 -11.90
C PRO A 52 -20.22 21.62 -12.38
N PHE A 53 -20.40 21.83 -13.69
CA PHE A 53 -21.71 22.13 -14.29
C PHE A 53 -22.48 20.86 -14.68
N LEU A 54 -21.81 19.90 -15.35
CA LEU A 54 -22.44 18.70 -15.88
C LEU A 54 -22.49 17.56 -14.86
N SER A 55 -21.56 17.54 -13.90
CA SER A 55 -21.38 16.48 -12.92
C SER A 55 -21.12 17.07 -11.52
N PRO A 56 -22.02 17.90 -10.97
CA PRO A 56 -21.82 18.62 -9.70
C PRO A 56 -21.63 17.70 -8.48
N ASN A 57 -22.00 16.42 -8.60
CA ASN A 57 -21.88 15.42 -7.53
C ASN A 57 -20.57 14.63 -7.55
N VAL A 58 -19.62 15.00 -8.43
CA VAL A 58 -18.28 14.40 -8.39
C VAL A 58 -17.58 14.80 -7.10
N ASP A 59 -17.33 13.82 -6.25
CA ASP A 59 -16.65 13.98 -4.98
C ASP A 59 -15.32 13.21 -4.91
N ASN A 60 -15.05 12.35 -5.90
CA ASN A 60 -13.79 11.64 -6.09
C ASN A 60 -13.18 11.97 -7.46
N LEU A 61 -12.03 12.65 -7.44
CA LEU A 61 -11.29 13.05 -8.62
C LEU A 61 -9.90 12.40 -8.62
N THR A 62 -9.61 11.56 -9.62
CA THR A 62 -8.25 11.06 -9.87
C THR A 62 -7.72 11.66 -11.16
N ILE A 63 -6.54 12.28 -11.10
CA ILE A 63 -5.82 12.80 -12.26
C ILE A 63 -4.43 12.17 -12.28
N SER A 64 -4.15 11.37 -13.30
CA SER A 64 -2.83 10.75 -13.52
C SER A 64 -2.33 11.02 -14.94
N GLY A 65 -1.03 10.91 -15.19
CA GLY A 65 -0.42 11.20 -16.50
C GLY A 65 0.94 11.86 -16.42
N GLN A 66 1.66 11.96 -17.55
CA GLN A 66 2.85 12.80 -17.61
C GLN A 66 2.42 14.24 -17.89
N THR A 67 2.58 15.11 -16.90
CA THR A 67 2.27 16.53 -17.02
C THR A 67 3.56 17.32 -16.95
N HIS A 68 4.33 17.26 -18.03
CA HIS A 68 5.47 18.14 -18.24
C HIS A 68 4.90 19.56 -18.42
N ASP A 69 4.79 20.30 -17.32
CA ASP A 69 4.63 21.76 -17.22
C ASP A 69 3.28 22.41 -17.57
N THR A 70 2.24 21.66 -17.93
CA THR A 70 0.97 22.26 -18.42
C THR A 70 -0.11 22.51 -17.36
N TRP A 71 0.19 22.36 -16.05
CA TRP A 71 -0.78 22.68 -15.00
C TRP A 71 -1.00 24.19 -14.89
N ASP A 72 -2.16 24.64 -15.37
CA ASP A 72 -2.67 25.99 -15.17
C ASP A 72 -3.64 25.97 -13.96
N VAL A 73 -3.06 26.16 -12.77
CA VAL A 73 -3.80 26.16 -11.50
C VAL A 73 -4.77 27.33 -11.41
N GLU A 74 -4.47 28.45 -12.05
CA GLU A 74 -5.41 29.57 -12.15
C GLU A 74 -6.69 29.13 -12.85
N LYS A 75 -6.59 28.39 -13.96
CA LYS A 75 -7.77 27.83 -14.61
C LYS A 75 -8.46 26.78 -13.74
N LEU A 76 -7.72 25.88 -13.08
CA LEU A 76 -8.33 24.89 -12.18
C LEU A 76 -9.10 25.51 -11.01
N SER A 77 -8.56 26.56 -10.40
CA SER A 77 -9.24 27.27 -9.31
C SER A 77 -10.51 28.00 -9.75
N ARG A 78 -10.59 28.42 -11.02
CA ARG A 78 -11.83 28.96 -11.62
C ARG A 78 -12.88 27.89 -11.88
N ILE A 79 -12.43 26.67 -12.18
CA ILE A 79 -13.31 25.53 -12.46
C ILE A 79 -13.83 24.96 -11.14
N PHE A 80 -12.91 24.48 -10.30
CA PHE A 80 -13.22 23.88 -9.02
C PHE A 80 -13.06 24.93 -7.93
N THR A 81 -14.17 25.60 -7.64
CA THR A 81 -14.25 26.54 -6.52
C THR A 81 -14.30 25.78 -5.19
N PRO A 82 -13.97 26.41 -4.06
CA PRO A 82 -14.06 25.80 -2.73
C PRO A 82 -15.45 25.28 -2.35
N ALA A 83 -16.51 25.76 -3.02
CA ALA A 83 -17.87 25.29 -2.85
C ALA A 83 -18.12 23.91 -3.48
N PHE A 84 -17.23 23.46 -4.37
CA PHE A 84 -17.27 22.14 -4.97
C PHE A 84 -16.92 21.09 -3.90
N ASN A 85 -17.80 20.10 -3.70
CA ASN A 85 -17.74 19.18 -2.57
C ASN A 85 -16.75 18.02 -2.79
N LEU A 86 -15.51 18.35 -3.11
CA LEU A 86 -14.45 17.36 -3.30
C LEU A 86 -14.10 16.70 -1.96
N ARG A 87 -14.23 15.38 -1.89
CA ARG A 87 -13.94 14.56 -0.69
C ARG A 87 -12.68 13.72 -0.86
N GLN A 88 -12.44 13.22 -2.05
CA GLN A 88 -11.25 12.45 -2.41
C GLN A 88 -10.59 13.06 -3.64
N CYS A 89 -9.27 13.21 -3.56
CA CYS A 89 -8.47 13.66 -4.68
C CYS A 89 -7.18 12.85 -4.76
N ASP A 90 -6.91 12.26 -5.92
CA ASP A 90 -5.66 11.56 -6.21
C ASP A 90 -4.99 12.24 -7.40
N MET A 91 -3.81 12.83 -7.22
CA MET A 91 -3.15 13.61 -8.26
C MET A 91 -1.68 13.23 -8.42
N LYS A 92 -1.26 13.05 -9.67
CA LYS A 92 0.16 13.17 -10.02
C LYS A 92 0.56 14.63 -10.09
N MET A 93 1.53 15.01 -9.27
CA MET A 93 2.02 16.38 -9.18
C MET A 93 2.82 16.77 -10.41
N PRO A 94 2.78 18.06 -10.79
CA PRO A 94 3.71 18.62 -11.76
C PRO A 94 5.16 18.45 -11.27
N ASP A 95 6.08 18.21 -12.20
CA ASP A 95 7.51 18.08 -11.89
C ASP A 95 8.09 19.42 -11.41
N LEU A 96 7.58 20.55 -11.91
CA LEU A 96 7.98 21.88 -11.45
C LEU A 96 7.46 22.18 -10.04
N ALA A 97 8.40 22.36 -9.11
CA ALA A 97 8.25 22.83 -7.74
C ALA A 97 7.11 23.83 -7.52
N ASN A 98 7.18 24.96 -8.23
CA ASN A 98 6.25 26.07 -8.06
C ASN A 98 4.83 25.70 -8.49
N LYS A 99 4.69 24.87 -9.53
CA LYS A 99 3.39 24.41 -10.02
C LYS A 99 2.76 23.42 -9.06
N ALA A 100 3.52 22.48 -8.53
CA ALA A 100 3.00 21.59 -7.50
C ALA A 100 2.60 22.35 -6.23
N LEU A 101 3.35 23.40 -5.86
CA LEU A 101 2.98 24.26 -4.75
C LEU A 101 1.66 25.00 -5.02
N GLU A 102 1.47 25.54 -6.21
CA GLU A 102 0.19 26.12 -6.64
C GLU A 102 -0.94 25.08 -6.54
N VAL A 103 -0.73 23.85 -7.02
CA VAL A 103 -1.72 22.76 -6.94
C VAL A 103 -2.06 22.44 -5.49
N LEU A 104 -1.07 22.29 -4.62
CA LEU A 104 -1.28 22.03 -3.19
C LEU A 104 -2.03 23.19 -2.51
N ARG A 105 -1.75 24.45 -2.86
CA ARG A 105 -2.51 25.61 -2.35
C ARG A 105 -3.96 25.53 -2.77
N TRP A 106 -4.22 25.21 -4.03
CA TRP A 106 -5.57 25.04 -4.54
C TRP A 106 -6.29 23.88 -3.83
N LEU A 107 -5.64 22.74 -3.63
CA LEU A 107 -6.20 21.60 -2.89
C LEU A 107 -6.51 21.93 -1.43
N ALA A 108 -5.68 22.76 -0.78
CA ALA A 108 -5.92 23.20 0.59
C ALA A 108 -7.19 24.07 0.74
N LEU A 109 -7.73 24.61 -0.34
CA LEU A 109 -8.97 25.40 -0.32
C LEU A 109 -10.22 24.54 -0.16
N PHE A 110 -10.16 23.22 -0.35
CA PHE A 110 -11.33 22.34 -0.26
C PHE A 110 -11.55 21.89 1.19
N PRO A 111 -12.57 22.41 1.90
CA PRO A 111 -12.73 22.14 3.32
C PRO A 111 -13.18 20.70 3.62
N ASN A 112 -13.68 19.96 2.63
CA ASN A 112 -14.25 18.62 2.81
C ASN A 112 -13.35 17.49 2.33
N ILE A 113 -12.12 17.79 1.87
CA ILE A 113 -11.21 16.77 1.37
C ILE A 113 -10.71 15.89 2.52
N SER A 114 -11.22 14.65 2.58
CA SER A 114 -10.86 13.68 3.62
C SER A 114 -9.77 12.72 3.19
N THR A 115 -9.65 12.45 1.89
CA THR A 115 -8.66 11.52 1.33
C THR A 115 -7.87 12.23 0.24
N LEU A 116 -6.55 12.27 0.39
CA LEU A 116 -5.65 12.91 -0.56
C LEU A 116 -4.52 11.97 -0.95
N GLY A 117 -4.42 11.64 -2.23
CA GLY A 117 -3.30 10.92 -2.83
C GLY A 117 -2.44 11.84 -3.69
N LEU A 118 -1.13 11.81 -3.47
CA LEU A 118 -0.15 12.64 -4.16
C LEU A 118 0.92 11.72 -4.78
N SER A 119 1.16 11.84 -6.09
CA SER A 119 2.24 11.12 -6.78
C SER A 119 3.29 12.11 -7.25
N LEU A 120 4.52 12.01 -6.73
CA LEU A 120 5.64 12.92 -6.96
C LEU A 120 6.67 12.23 -7.87
N GLY A 121 6.95 12.80 -9.04
CA GLY A 121 7.91 12.25 -10.00
C GLY A 121 9.37 12.55 -9.65
N GLU A 122 10.30 11.96 -10.40
CA GLU A 122 11.75 12.05 -10.16
C GLU A 122 12.29 13.48 -10.18
N SER A 123 11.74 14.33 -11.03
CA SER A 123 12.19 15.72 -11.20
C SER A 123 11.55 16.69 -10.20
N PHE A 124 10.65 16.19 -9.35
CA PHE A 124 10.01 16.99 -8.33
C PHE A 124 11.07 17.56 -7.39
N SER A 125 11.01 18.85 -7.11
CA SER A 125 11.83 19.46 -6.07
C SER A 125 10.98 20.44 -5.28
N LEU A 126 10.91 20.27 -3.96
CA LEU A 126 10.14 21.18 -3.10
C LEU A 126 11.07 21.92 -2.15
N ALA A 127 11.56 23.08 -2.57
CA ALA A 127 12.31 24.00 -1.72
C ALA A 127 11.34 24.99 -1.04
N LEU A 128 10.66 24.54 0.01
CA LEU A 128 9.83 25.43 0.84
C LEU A 128 10.67 26.19 1.84
N SER A 129 10.63 27.52 1.79
CA SER A 129 11.20 28.35 2.84
C SER A 129 10.33 28.29 4.10
N THR A 130 10.90 28.61 5.27
CA THR A 130 10.12 28.75 6.52
C THR A 130 8.96 29.74 6.37
N LYS A 131 9.17 30.83 5.61
CA LYS A 131 8.13 31.83 5.32
C LYS A 131 6.97 31.26 4.51
N ASP A 132 7.24 30.30 3.61
CA ASP A 132 6.17 29.66 2.85
C ASP A 132 5.24 28.88 3.78
N TYR A 133 5.77 28.16 4.78
CA TYR A 133 4.94 27.46 5.76
C TYR A 133 4.09 28.41 6.59
N GLU A 134 4.67 29.51 7.06
CA GLU A 134 3.95 30.52 7.84
C GLU A 134 2.79 31.14 7.03
N ALA A 135 2.99 31.35 5.72
CA ALA A 135 1.98 31.91 4.85
C ALA A 135 0.78 30.96 4.59
N TRP A 136 0.94 29.65 4.78
CA TRP A 136 -0.13 28.67 4.51
C TRP A 136 -1.13 28.56 5.65
N GLY A 137 -0.69 28.83 6.89
CA GLY A 137 -1.49 28.55 8.07
C GLY A 137 -1.87 27.05 8.17
N PRO A 138 -2.90 26.72 8.96
CA PRO A 138 -3.36 25.34 9.13
C PRO A 138 -4.10 24.86 7.87
N ALA A 139 -3.37 24.25 6.94
CA ALA A 139 -3.90 23.64 5.73
C ALA A 139 -4.43 22.21 6.00
N PHE A 140 -5.27 21.70 5.10
CA PHE A 140 -5.70 20.30 5.07
C PHE A 140 -6.36 19.78 6.37
N GLN A 141 -7.08 20.64 7.10
CA GLN A 141 -7.69 20.31 8.41
C GLN A 141 -8.74 19.19 8.38
N SER A 142 -9.23 18.82 7.20
CA SER A 142 -10.19 17.73 7.02
C SER A 142 -9.57 16.43 6.53
N VAL A 143 -8.29 16.43 6.13
CA VAL A 143 -7.62 15.25 5.59
C VAL A 143 -7.43 14.24 6.72
N LYS A 144 -7.97 13.04 6.51
CA LYS A 144 -7.88 11.88 7.40
C LYS A 144 -7.03 10.77 6.82
N GLU A 145 -6.95 10.71 5.49
CA GLU A 145 -6.20 9.72 4.76
C GLU A 145 -5.27 10.43 3.77
N LEU A 146 -3.97 10.21 3.93
CA LEU A 146 -2.96 10.82 3.06
C LEU A 146 -2.12 9.70 2.45
N LEU A 147 -2.10 9.62 1.12
CA LEU A 147 -1.26 8.74 0.35
C LEU A 147 -0.20 9.57 -0.37
N ILE A 148 1.07 9.25 -0.21
CA ILE A 148 2.18 9.90 -0.89
C ILE A 148 2.97 8.82 -1.62
N GLN A 149 2.84 8.79 -2.94
CA GLN A 149 3.77 8.08 -3.79
C GLN A 149 4.85 9.05 -4.22
N ALA A 150 6.12 8.73 -4.04
CA ALA A 150 7.22 9.59 -4.42
C ALA A 150 8.37 8.77 -4.98
N ASP A 151 9.12 9.34 -5.90
CA ASP A 151 10.38 8.71 -6.27
C ASP A 151 11.41 8.94 -5.14
N TYR A 152 11.52 10.14 -4.55
CA TYR A 152 12.53 10.45 -3.52
C TYR A 152 11.95 10.93 -2.17
N THR A 153 12.64 10.70 -1.05
CA THR A 153 12.22 11.15 0.29
C THR A 153 12.47 12.61 0.60
N THR A 154 13.44 13.23 -0.07
CA THR A 154 13.91 14.60 0.17
C THR A 154 12.77 15.63 0.19
N PHE A 155 11.68 15.36 -0.52
CA PHE A 155 10.54 16.27 -0.65
C PHE A 155 9.36 15.92 0.26
N ILE A 156 9.37 14.72 0.84
CA ILE A 156 8.27 14.24 1.68
C ILE A 156 8.27 14.99 3.01
N SER A 157 9.42 15.17 3.65
CA SER A 157 9.51 15.87 4.94
C SER A 157 8.98 17.33 4.86
N PRO A 158 9.36 18.13 3.85
CA PRO A 158 8.72 19.42 3.58
C PRO A 158 7.20 19.33 3.39
N LEU A 159 6.75 18.41 2.53
CA LEU A 159 5.34 18.22 2.22
C LEU A 159 4.51 17.86 3.46
N LEU A 160 5.03 17.00 4.33
CA LEU A 160 4.35 16.55 5.55
C LEU A 160 4.07 17.67 6.54
N ARG A 161 4.92 18.71 6.58
CA ARG A 161 4.69 19.88 7.44
C ARG A 161 3.39 20.61 7.08
N LEU A 162 2.96 20.55 5.82
CA LEU A 162 1.68 21.11 5.37
C LEU A 162 0.47 20.39 5.98
N PHE A 163 0.66 19.14 6.42
CA PHE A 163 -0.37 18.31 7.04
C PHE A 163 -0.26 18.26 8.57
N SER A 164 0.62 19.06 9.19
CA SER A 164 0.84 19.03 10.64
C SER A 164 -0.42 19.35 11.47
N SER A 165 -1.40 20.05 10.90
CA SER A 165 -2.70 20.31 11.52
C SER A 165 -3.81 19.34 11.10
N ALA A 166 -3.53 18.40 10.20
CA ALA A 166 -4.51 17.47 9.67
C ALA A 166 -4.79 16.33 10.68
N PRO A 167 -6.07 15.94 10.88
CA PRO A 167 -6.44 14.82 11.75
C PRO A 167 -6.24 13.47 11.04
N LEU A 168 -5.00 13.21 10.60
CA LEU A 168 -4.67 11.97 9.89
C LEU A 168 -4.99 10.75 10.76
N THR A 169 -5.66 9.78 10.18
CA THR A 169 -5.99 8.47 10.78
C THR A 169 -5.42 7.30 9.98
N SER A 170 -5.05 7.58 8.73
CA SER A 170 -4.32 6.69 7.85
C SER A 170 -3.33 7.52 7.06
N PHE A 171 -2.14 6.98 6.90
CA PHE A 171 -1.13 7.62 6.10
C PHE A 171 -0.32 6.52 5.42
N ASP A 172 -0.02 6.71 4.15
CA ASP A 172 0.63 5.71 3.31
C ASP A 172 1.70 6.45 2.52
N ILE A 173 2.96 6.03 2.67
CA ILE A 173 4.06 6.56 1.87
C ILE A 173 4.61 5.41 1.06
N GLN A 174 4.60 5.54 -0.26
CA GLN A 174 5.30 4.68 -1.19
C GLN A 174 6.46 5.45 -1.84
N ILE A 175 7.69 5.19 -1.38
CA ILE A 175 8.91 5.71 -2.02
C ILE A 175 9.39 4.69 -3.03
N SER A 176 9.74 5.08 -4.26
CA SER A 176 10.19 4.15 -5.33
C SER A 176 11.68 4.32 -5.72
N ALA A 177 12.44 5.21 -5.07
CA ALA A 177 13.82 5.49 -5.44
C ALA A 177 14.77 4.29 -5.32
N ILE A 178 15.76 4.32 -6.23
CA ILE A 178 16.89 3.39 -6.33
C ILE A 178 18.13 3.87 -5.56
N ILE A 179 18.09 5.07 -4.96
CA ILE A 179 19.30 5.71 -4.45
C ILE A 179 19.49 5.42 -2.95
N PRO A 180 20.63 4.85 -2.53
CA PRO A 180 20.90 4.44 -1.15
C PRO A 180 21.04 5.59 -0.14
N ASP A 181 21.04 6.86 -0.57
CA ASP A 181 21.24 8.03 0.31
C ASP A 181 19.91 8.70 0.73
N THR A 182 18.90 7.87 0.91
CA THR A 182 17.56 8.30 1.28
C THR A 182 17.54 8.66 2.77
N ASP A 183 17.31 9.94 3.14
CA ASP A 183 17.19 10.39 4.54
C ASP A 183 15.87 9.88 5.20
N LEU A 184 15.73 8.55 5.27
CA LEU A 184 14.60 7.87 5.86
C LEU A 184 14.53 8.17 7.36
N SER A 185 15.68 8.24 8.04
CA SER A 185 15.76 8.62 9.45
C SER A 185 15.19 10.02 9.68
N GLY A 186 15.52 11.00 8.84
CA GLY A 186 14.94 12.34 8.88
C GLY A 186 13.45 12.36 8.54
N LEU A 187 13.00 11.52 7.61
CA LEU A 187 11.57 11.33 7.30
C LEU A 187 10.81 10.77 8.52
N ILE A 188 11.30 9.72 9.14
CA ILE A 188 10.65 9.09 10.30
C ILE A 188 10.68 10.03 11.51
N LEU A 189 11.80 10.74 11.72
CA LEU A 189 11.86 11.78 12.74
C LEU A 189 10.82 12.89 12.47
N THR A 190 10.64 13.27 11.21
CA THR A 190 9.61 14.23 10.80
C THR A 190 8.21 13.66 11.08
N LEU A 191 7.95 12.42 10.72
CA LEU A 191 6.66 11.76 10.97
C LEU A 191 6.32 11.69 12.46
N THR A 192 7.27 11.20 13.26
CA THR A 192 7.09 11.04 14.71
C THR A 192 7.01 12.37 15.47
N ARG A 193 7.48 13.46 14.87
CA ARG A 193 7.37 14.82 15.41
C ARG A 193 6.06 15.50 15.00
N LEU A 194 5.63 15.32 13.75
CA LEU A 194 4.47 16.02 13.20
C LEU A 194 3.15 15.32 13.52
N PHE A 195 3.15 14.00 13.62
CA PHE A 195 1.94 13.21 13.81
C PHE A 195 2.01 12.46 15.13
N ASP A 196 0.85 12.32 15.77
CA ASP A 196 0.72 11.42 16.91
C ASP A 196 1.07 9.99 16.43
N ARG A 197 2.04 9.38 17.09
CA ARG A 197 2.54 8.03 16.80
C ARG A 197 1.42 6.98 16.86
N ASN A 198 0.33 7.29 17.56
CA ASN A 198 -0.85 6.45 17.67
C ASN A 198 -1.82 6.58 16.48
N LEU A 199 -1.61 7.51 15.55
CA LEU A 199 -2.53 7.70 14.42
C LEU A 199 -2.09 6.98 13.15
N LEU A 200 -0.80 6.62 13.06
CA LEU A 200 -0.27 5.98 11.87
C LEU A 200 -0.59 4.48 11.86
N LYS A 201 -1.45 4.07 10.93
CA LYS A 201 -1.88 2.68 10.77
C LYS A 201 -1.24 1.92 9.62
N ARG A 202 -0.77 2.61 8.59
CA ARG A 202 -0.23 1.97 7.39
C ARG A 202 1.12 2.59 7.06
N PHE A 203 2.05 1.81 6.51
CA PHE A 203 3.36 2.30 6.09
C PHE A 203 3.96 1.38 5.03
N HIS A 204 4.26 1.91 3.85
CA HIS A 204 4.57 1.10 2.66
C HIS A 204 5.87 1.56 1.97
N LEU A 205 7.01 1.32 2.58
CA LEU A 205 8.30 1.70 2.01
C LEU A 205 8.70 0.75 0.87
N SER A 206 8.81 1.28 -0.35
CA SER A 206 9.24 0.54 -1.55
C SER A 206 10.62 1.01 -2.08
N ALA A 207 11.58 1.25 -1.18
CA ALA A 207 12.84 1.90 -1.52
C ALA A 207 14.00 0.91 -1.62
N ILE A 208 14.76 0.96 -2.71
CA ILE A 208 15.95 0.14 -2.92
C ILE A 208 17.13 0.77 -2.16
N GLY A 209 17.73 0.01 -1.24
CA GLY A 209 18.89 0.42 -0.46
C GLY A 209 18.91 -0.15 0.96
N VAL A 210 20.03 0.05 1.65
CA VAL A 210 20.17 -0.29 3.07
C VAL A 210 19.56 0.83 3.90
N TYR A 211 18.50 0.55 4.64
CA TYR A 211 17.90 1.50 5.56
C TYR A 211 17.76 0.92 6.96
N GLU A 212 17.84 1.81 7.95
CA GLU A 212 17.65 1.45 9.35
C GLU A 212 16.16 1.32 9.65
N ILE A 213 15.73 0.14 10.11
CA ILE A 213 14.36 -0.08 10.58
C ILE A 213 14.14 0.52 11.96
N GLY A 214 15.21 0.76 12.73
CA GLY A 214 15.17 1.26 14.10
C GLY A 214 14.20 2.43 14.33
N PRO A 215 14.22 3.50 13.51
CA PRO A 215 13.28 4.60 13.67
C PRO A 215 11.81 4.20 13.45
N LEU A 216 11.51 3.25 12.54
CA LEU A 216 10.14 2.74 12.29
C LEU A 216 9.56 1.97 13.48
N LEU A 217 10.43 1.38 14.31
CA LEU A 217 10.01 0.66 15.51
C LEU A 217 9.33 1.57 16.55
N SER A 218 9.44 2.90 16.41
CA SER A 218 8.74 3.85 17.29
C SER A 218 7.24 4.02 16.98
N LEU A 219 6.74 3.43 15.88
CA LEU A 219 5.37 3.57 15.37
C LEU A 219 4.48 2.40 15.81
N SER A 220 3.98 2.45 17.04
CA SER A 220 3.33 1.29 17.70
C SER A 220 1.93 0.93 17.19
N ASN A 221 1.27 1.81 16.44
CA ASN A 221 -0.10 1.57 15.92
C ASN A 221 -0.16 1.07 14.48
N LEU A 222 0.98 0.66 13.90
CA LEU A 222 1.01 0.08 12.56
C LEU A 222 0.19 -1.21 12.49
N GLU A 223 -0.74 -1.24 11.53
CA GLU A 223 -1.60 -2.35 11.15
C GLU A 223 -1.17 -2.96 9.80
N ASP A 224 -0.62 -2.16 8.89
CA ASP A 224 -0.14 -2.60 7.57
C ASP A 224 1.28 -2.09 7.32
N VAL A 225 2.23 -3.01 7.12
CA VAL A 225 3.64 -2.68 6.88
C VAL A 225 4.12 -3.41 5.63
N SER A 226 4.64 -2.65 4.66
CA SER A 226 5.41 -3.20 3.54
C SER A 226 6.78 -2.56 3.50
N LEU A 227 7.80 -3.40 3.43
CA LEU A 227 9.20 -3.08 3.25
C LEU A 227 9.68 -3.87 2.03
N ASP A 228 9.91 -3.18 0.91
CA ASP A 228 10.24 -3.81 -0.39
C ASP A 228 11.23 -2.96 -1.21
N PRO A 229 12.54 -3.27 -1.22
CA PRO A 229 13.17 -4.41 -0.55
C PRO A 229 13.36 -4.21 0.96
N THR A 230 13.46 -5.30 1.72
CA THR A 230 13.92 -5.36 3.10
C THR A 230 15.43 -5.23 3.18
N PRO A 231 15.98 -4.70 4.29
CA PRO A 231 17.42 -4.69 4.50
C PRO A 231 18.01 -6.11 4.42
N PRO A 232 19.22 -6.29 3.84
CA PRO A 232 19.84 -7.61 3.68
C PRO A 232 20.17 -8.28 5.03
N GLU A 233 20.36 -7.48 6.08
CA GLU A 233 20.57 -7.94 7.46
C GLU A 233 19.28 -8.40 8.15
N MET A 234 18.14 -8.42 7.46
CA MET A 234 16.88 -8.87 8.03
C MET A 234 16.95 -10.36 8.38
N ASP A 235 16.95 -10.64 9.67
CA ASP A 235 16.94 -11.99 10.24
C ASP A 235 15.80 -12.18 11.24
N ASN A 236 15.70 -13.38 11.83
CA ASN A 236 14.68 -13.68 12.84
C ASN A 236 14.83 -12.81 14.12
N THR A 237 16.02 -12.27 14.41
CA THR A 237 16.26 -11.41 15.57
C THR A 237 15.64 -10.05 15.36
N ARG A 238 15.93 -9.40 14.22
CA ARG A 238 15.34 -8.13 13.81
C ARG A 238 13.82 -8.22 13.68
N LEU A 239 13.31 -9.33 13.15
CA LEU A 239 11.87 -9.58 13.11
C LEU A 239 11.24 -9.58 14.50
N ARG A 240 11.90 -10.11 15.55
CA ARG A 240 11.37 -10.03 16.93
C ARG A 240 11.30 -8.60 17.45
N ASP A 241 12.27 -7.76 17.10
CA ASP A 241 12.24 -6.35 17.46
C ASP A 241 11.04 -5.65 16.81
N MET A 242 10.76 -5.95 15.53
CA MET A 242 9.57 -5.48 14.80
C MET A 242 8.28 -5.99 15.43
N ILE A 243 8.23 -7.28 15.75
CA ILE A 243 7.09 -7.92 16.41
C ILE A 243 6.75 -7.22 17.74
N SER A 244 7.77 -6.92 18.54
CA SER A 244 7.58 -6.26 19.84
C SER A 244 7.12 -4.82 19.68
N SER A 245 7.45 -4.20 18.56
CA SER A 245 7.20 -2.77 18.29
C SER A 245 5.82 -2.50 17.69
N TRP A 246 5.24 -3.46 16.96
CA TRP A 246 4.00 -3.25 16.19
C TRP A 246 2.85 -4.17 16.63
N PRO A 247 2.39 -4.10 17.89
CA PRO A 247 1.45 -5.04 18.48
C PRO A 247 0.08 -5.14 17.77
N ARG A 248 -0.22 -4.25 16.82
CA ARG A 248 -1.48 -4.22 16.05
C ARG A 248 -1.33 -4.68 14.61
N LEU A 249 -0.18 -5.24 14.24
CA LEU A 249 0.10 -5.65 12.87
C LEU A 249 -0.94 -6.67 12.37
N ARG A 250 -1.50 -6.38 11.19
CA ARG A 250 -2.48 -7.22 10.48
C ARG A 250 -1.98 -7.66 9.12
N ARG A 251 -1.11 -6.88 8.49
CA ARG A 251 -0.58 -7.15 7.15
C ARG A 251 0.91 -6.84 7.15
N LEU A 252 1.69 -7.79 6.67
CA LEU A 252 3.15 -7.68 6.63
C LEU A 252 3.67 -8.11 5.26
N LYS A 253 4.45 -7.25 4.62
CA LYS A 253 5.24 -7.57 3.44
C LYS A 253 6.71 -7.24 3.67
N LEU A 254 7.56 -8.24 3.54
CA LEU A 254 9.01 -8.22 3.74
C LEU A 254 9.66 -8.94 2.56
N CYS A 255 9.82 -8.26 1.43
CA CYS A 255 10.46 -8.81 0.23
C CYS A 255 11.88 -8.25 0.13
N CYS A 256 12.86 -9.03 -0.27
CA CYS A 256 14.25 -8.62 -0.46
C CYS A 256 14.55 -8.47 -1.96
N GLU A 257 15.39 -7.51 -2.35
CA GLU A 257 15.79 -7.34 -3.76
C GLU A 257 16.71 -8.50 -4.17
N GLU A 258 17.68 -8.80 -3.32
CA GLU A 258 18.55 -9.97 -3.41
C GLU A 258 17.93 -11.14 -2.62
N TRP A 259 16.71 -11.53 -3.01
CA TRP A 259 15.96 -12.60 -2.35
C TRP A 259 16.72 -13.94 -2.29
N GLU A 260 17.75 -14.15 -3.13
CA GLU A 260 18.70 -15.28 -3.06
C GLU A 260 19.44 -15.37 -1.72
N GLN A 261 19.51 -14.28 -0.95
CA GLN A 261 20.28 -14.17 0.28
C GLN A 261 19.41 -13.92 1.52
N SER A 262 18.11 -14.25 1.48
CA SER A 262 17.26 -14.04 2.67
C SER A 262 17.82 -14.79 3.89
N ASN A 263 18.01 -14.05 5.00
CA ASN A 263 18.44 -14.59 6.30
C ASN A 263 17.25 -14.93 7.21
N LEU A 264 16.02 -14.59 6.79
CA LEU A 264 14.79 -15.02 7.47
C LEU A 264 14.57 -16.50 7.21
N THR A 265 14.31 -17.28 8.25
CA THR A 265 14.03 -18.72 8.09
C THR A 265 12.55 -19.02 8.30
N LEU A 266 12.12 -20.27 8.08
CA LEU A 266 10.73 -20.70 8.41
C LEU A 266 10.33 -20.41 9.87
N GLN A 267 11.30 -20.28 10.79
CA GLN A 267 11.06 -19.87 12.17
C GLN A 267 10.44 -18.45 12.26
N ALA A 268 10.68 -17.58 11.28
CA ALA A 268 10.03 -16.28 11.17
C ALA A 268 8.50 -16.39 11.19
N LEU A 269 7.95 -17.37 10.47
CA LEU A 269 6.50 -17.57 10.39
C LEU A 269 5.92 -18.05 11.74
N ILE A 270 6.67 -18.86 12.50
CA ILE A 270 6.28 -19.22 13.88
C ILE A 270 6.24 -17.97 14.76
N LEU A 271 7.29 -17.14 14.73
CA LEU A 271 7.36 -15.91 15.52
C LEU A 271 6.16 -15.00 15.24
N LEU A 272 5.81 -14.84 13.96
CA LEU A 272 4.65 -14.07 13.54
C LEU A 272 3.33 -14.69 13.98
N ALA A 273 3.15 -16.01 13.85
CA ALA A 273 1.90 -16.67 14.25
C ALA A 273 1.67 -16.60 15.77
N ASP A 274 2.74 -16.75 16.54
CA ASP A 274 2.68 -16.71 18.00
C ASP A 274 2.37 -15.28 18.50
N ALA A 275 2.93 -14.25 17.86
CA ALA A 275 2.69 -12.86 18.23
C ALA A 275 1.40 -12.27 17.65
N TYR A 276 1.06 -12.66 16.41
CA TYR A 276 -0.05 -12.11 15.62
C TYR A 276 -0.95 -13.22 15.08
N PRO A 277 -1.70 -13.93 15.95
CA PRO A 277 -2.62 -14.97 15.49
C PRO A 277 -3.73 -14.43 14.57
N GLY A 278 -4.04 -13.13 14.66
CA GLY A 278 -5.03 -12.43 13.81
C GLY A 278 -4.46 -11.77 12.55
N LEU A 279 -3.22 -12.10 12.15
CA LEU A 279 -2.61 -11.60 10.92
C LEU A 279 -3.41 -12.08 9.70
N LEU A 280 -3.66 -11.17 8.76
CA LEU A 280 -4.50 -11.39 7.58
C LEU A 280 -3.68 -11.66 6.31
N TYR A 281 -2.50 -11.05 6.20
CA TYR A 281 -1.67 -11.09 5.01
C TYR A 281 -0.20 -11.17 5.38
N VAL A 282 0.52 -12.10 4.75
CA VAL A 282 1.97 -12.24 4.85
C VAL A 282 2.57 -12.36 3.46
N ASN A 283 3.58 -11.56 3.16
CA ASN A 283 4.43 -11.74 1.99
C ASN A 283 5.89 -11.65 2.41
N MET A 284 6.64 -12.74 2.29
CA MET A 284 7.99 -12.81 2.83
C MET A 284 8.93 -13.67 1.99
N ASP A 285 10.18 -13.26 1.97
CA ASP A 285 11.27 -14.05 1.40
C ASP A 285 11.95 -14.84 2.50
N LEU A 286 12.08 -16.15 2.33
CA LEU A 286 12.53 -17.07 3.37
C LEU A 286 13.62 -18.02 2.85
N ASN A 287 14.55 -18.36 3.74
CA ASN A 287 15.41 -19.52 3.61
C ASN A 287 14.75 -20.73 4.29
N ALA A 288 14.42 -21.75 3.50
CA ALA A 288 13.84 -23.00 3.95
C ALA A 288 14.81 -24.19 3.81
N ALA A 289 16.12 -23.95 3.96
CA ALA A 289 17.11 -25.02 4.08
C ALA A 289 16.81 -25.91 5.30
N GLU A 290 16.43 -25.30 6.43
CA GLU A 290 16.03 -26.02 7.64
C GLU A 290 14.54 -25.85 7.91
N VAL A 291 13.87 -26.96 8.25
CA VAL A 291 12.48 -26.95 8.70
C VAL A 291 12.47 -27.04 10.23
N PRO A 292 11.90 -26.04 10.94
CA PRO A 292 11.78 -26.08 12.39
C PRO A 292 11.06 -27.34 12.84
N ALA A 293 11.54 -27.95 13.93
CA ALA A 293 10.84 -29.07 14.56
C ALA A 293 9.46 -28.59 15.05
N ASN A 294 8.41 -28.97 14.34
CA ASN A 294 7.06 -28.68 14.80
C ASN A 294 6.71 -29.64 15.95
N PRO A 295 6.11 -29.12 17.05
CA PRO A 295 5.58 -29.99 18.08
C PRO A 295 4.50 -30.90 17.46
N PRO A 296 4.45 -32.19 17.84
CA PRO A 296 3.54 -33.15 17.22
C PRO A 296 2.09 -32.65 17.27
N GLN A 297 1.41 -32.80 16.14
CA GLN A 297 0.03 -32.41 15.92
C GLN A 297 -0.88 -32.97 17.04
N GLN A 298 -1.41 -32.10 17.90
CA GLN A 298 -2.57 -32.44 18.71
C GLN A 298 -3.78 -32.28 17.79
N SER A 299 -4.45 -33.39 17.47
CA SER A 299 -5.54 -33.57 16.49
C SER A 299 -6.79 -32.67 16.65
N ARG A 300 -6.73 -31.64 17.51
CA ARG A 300 -7.82 -30.70 17.80
C ARG A 300 -7.39 -29.24 17.98
N ARG A 301 -6.12 -28.89 17.74
CA ARG A 301 -5.70 -27.49 17.85
C ARG A 301 -6.00 -26.73 16.55
N PRO A 302 -6.54 -25.50 16.63
CA PRO A 302 -6.63 -24.63 15.46
C PRO A 302 -5.22 -24.34 14.93
N ALA A 303 -5.13 -24.03 13.64
CA ALA A 303 -3.91 -23.50 13.04
C ALA A 303 -3.35 -22.34 13.87
N ARG A 304 -2.02 -22.17 13.88
CA ARG A 304 -1.38 -21.13 14.71
C ARG A 304 -1.82 -19.74 14.27
N PHE A 305 -1.82 -19.49 12.96
CA PHE A 305 -2.57 -18.38 12.40
C PHE A 305 -4.07 -18.70 12.42
N ARG A 306 -4.90 -17.75 12.84
CA ARG A 306 -6.36 -17.92 12.95
C ARG A 306 -7.14 -17.21 11.86
N SER A 307 -6.60 -16.12 11.33
CA SER A 307 -7.29 -15.20 10.41
C SER A 307 -6.53 -14.96 9.10
N LEU A 308 -5.53 -15.77 8.79
CA LEU A 308 -4.67 -15.54 7.63
C LEU A 308 -5.42 -15.87 6.34
N ASP A 309 -5.67 -14.86 5.51
CA ASP A 309 -6.37 -15.01 4.24
C ASP A 309 -5.39 -15.40 3.12
N GLU A 310 -4.23 -14.75 3.07
CA GLU A 310 -3.24 -14.95 2.02
C GLU A 310 -1.81 -14.99 2.57
N ILE A 311 -1.00 -15.91 2.04
CA ILE A 311 0.43 -15.99 2.29
C ILE A 311 1.20 -16.17 0.98
N PHE A 312 2.18 -15.30 0.77
CA PHE A 312 3.07 -15.28 -0.38
C PHE A 312 4.49 -15.54 0.12
N LEU A 313 5.10 -16.63 -0.31
CA LEU A 313 6.43 -17.04 0.14
C LEU A 313 7.37 -17.13 -1.06
N GLN A 314 8.48 -16.41 -1.00
CA GLN A 314 9.57 -16.61 -1.95
C GLN A 314 10.70 -17.31 -1.23
N PHE A 315 11.16 -18.43 -1.76
CA PHE A 315 12.20 -19.24 -1.11
C PHE A 315 13.54 -19.07 -1.80
N SER A 316 14.55 -18.67 -1.04
CA SER A 316 15.94 -18.62 -1.51
C SER A 316 16.50 -20.04 -1.69
N VAL A 317 16.21 -20.91 -0.72
CA VAL A 317 16.62 -22.32 -0.66
C VAL A 317 15.47 -23.14 -0.07
N MET A 318 15.28 -24.37 -0.57
CA MET A 318 14.32 -25.33 -0.03
C MET A 318 14.83 -26.76 -0.26
N GLU A 319 15.36 -27.41 0.79
CA GLU A 319 15.92 -28.77 0.68
C GLU A 319 14.88 -29.87 0.83
N HIS A 320 13.83 -29.61 1.63
CA HIS A 320 12.82 -30.61 1.98
C HIS A 320 11.39 -30.12 1.68
N PRO A 321 10.97 -30.05 0.40
CA PRO A 321 9.68 -29.45 0.01
C PRO A 321 8.45 -30.03 0.71
N ARG A 322 8.45 -31.35 0.98
CA ARG A 322 7.33 -32.02 1.65
C ARG A 322 7.24 -31.68 3.13
N ASP A 323 8.39 -31.54 3.79
CA ASP A 323 8.45 -31.16 5.20
C ASP A 323 8.04 -29.69 5.38
N VAL A 324 8.43 -28.82 4.44
CA VAL A 324 7.92 -27.44 4.38
C VAL A 324 6.41 -27.41 4.17
N ALA A 325 5.87 -28.27 3.30
CA ALA A 325 4.43 -28.37 3.08
C ALA A 325 3.68 -28.80 4.35
N ALA A 326 4.18 -29.80 5.07
CA ALA A 326 3.65 -30.24 6.36
C ALA A 326 3.73 -29.12 7.40
N PHE A 327 4.88 -28.43 7.46
CA PHE A 327 5.08 -27.28 8.34
C PHE A 327 4.04 -26.17 8.09
N LEU A 328 3.82 -25.79 6.83
CA LEU A 328 2.83 -24.77 6.46
C LEU A 328 1.41 -25.25 6.76
N HIS A 329 1.09 -26.51 6.47
CA HIS A 329 -0.22 -27.10 6.74
C HIS A 329 -0.64 -26.97 8.21
N GLU A 330 0.31 -27.12 9.13
CA GLU A 330 0.05 -26.95 10.57
C GLU A 330 -0.04 -25.48 11.00
N LEU A 331 0.65 -24.59 10.30
CA LEU A 331 0.75 -23.20 10.68
C LEU A 331 -0.43 -22.36 10.19
N VAL A 332 -0.90 -22.59 8.96
CA VAL A 332 -1.91 -21.75 8.30
C VAL A 332 -3.30 -22.41 8.27
N PRO A 333 -4.39 -21.63 8.37
CA PRO A 333 -5.74 -22.13 8.15
C PRO A 333 -5.92 -22.82 6.80
N GLU A 334 -6.92 -23.69 6.74
CA GLU A 334 -7.22 -24.45 5.52
C GLU A 334 -7.71 -23.57 4.35
N HIS A 335 -8.43 -22.49 4.67
CA HIS A 335 -8.97 -21.53 3.70
C HIS A 335 -7.91 -20.55 3.17
N THR A 336 -6.72 -20.50 3.78
CA THR A 336 -5.65 -19.58 3.39
C THR A 336 -5.17 -19.87 1.98
N ALA A 337 -5.15 -18.85 1.13
CA ALA A 337 -4.52 -18.89 -0.18
C ALA A 337 -3.00 -18.84 -0.03
N VAL A 338 -2.34 -19.96 -0.34
CA VAL A 338 -0.88 -20.09 -0.27
C VAL A 338 -0.31 -19.94 -1.68
N ARG A 339 0.65 -19.04 -1.85
CA ARG A 339 1.44 -18.90 -3.07
C ARG A 339 2.91 -18.99 -2.73
N ALA A 340 3.64 -19.77 -3.51
CA ALA A 340 5.06 -19.99 -3.29
C ALA A 340 5.84 -19.94 -4.59
N TRP A 341 7.03 -19.35 -4.54
CA TRP A 341 7.96 -19.27 -5.67
C TRP A 341 9.37 -19.61 -5.20
N MET A 342 10.14 -20.24 -6.09
CA MET A 342 11.58 -20.43 -5.90
C MET A 342 12.34 -19.33 -6.61
N SER A 343 13.56 -19.12 -6.11
CA SER A 343 14.64 -18.41 -6.77
C SER A 343 14.79 -18.69 -8.25
N ASP A 344 15.07 -19.96 -8.45
CA ASP A 344 15.38 -20.57 -9.70
C ASP A 344 14.05 -21.09 -10.19
N ARG A 345 13.50 -20.43 -11.21
CA ARG A 345 12.22 -20.83 -11.80
C ARG A 345 12.26 -22.24 -12.40
N SER A 346 13.45 -22.80 -12.62
CA SER A 346 13.62 -24.18 -13.06
C SER A 346 13.59 -25.19 -11.91
N ASN A 347 13.71 -24.72 -10.65
CA ASN A 347 13.67 -25.59 -9.48
C ASN A 347 12.22 -26.04 -9.20
N PRO A 348 11.94 -27.36 -9.24
CA PRO A 348 10.60 -27.89 -9.03
C PRO A 348 10.15 -27.86 -7.55
N ALA A 349 11.02 -27.51 -6.60
CA ALA A 349 10.77 -27.58 -5.16
C ALA A 349 9.47 -26.87 -4.72
N ALA A 350 9.22 -25.63 -5.16
CA ALA A 350 7.97 -24.94 -4.83
C ALA A 350 6.74 -25.67 -5.40
N GLY A 351 6.85 -26.25 -6.60
CA GLY A 351 5.78 -27.06 -7.20
C GLY A 351 5.50 -28.34 -6.40
N GLU A 352 6.55 -29.05 -5.99
CA GLU A 352 6.43 -30.24 -5.14
C GLU A 352 5.81 -29.91 -3.77
N MET A 353 6.28 -28.83 -3.12
CA MET A 353 5.74 -28.36 -1.86
C MET A 353 4.23 -28.03 -1.98
N MET A 354 3.84 -27.29 -3.03
CA MET A 354 2.44 -26.95 -3.25
C MET A 354 1.55 -28.17 -3.52
N ALA A 355 2.05 -29.17 -4.26
CA ALA A 355 1.34 -30.43 -4.50
C ALA A 355 1.18 -31.25 -3.21
N ALA A 356 2.22 -31.32 -2.37
CA ALA A 356 2.18 -31.98 -1.07
C ALA A 356 1.18 -31.29 -0.13
N LEU A 357 1.18 -29.95 -0.07
CA LEU A 357 0.24 -29.18 0.74
C LEU A 357 -1.21 -29.40 0.32
N ALA A 358 -1.47 -29.43 -0.99
CA ALA A 358 -2.80 -29.72 -1.52
C ALA A 358 -3.28 -31.13 -1.14
N SER A 359 -2.37 -32.11 -1.16
CA SER A 359 -2.66 -33.49 -0.77
C SER A 359 -3.03 -33.59 0.72
N LEU A 360 -2.27 -32.93 1.60
CA LEU A 360 -2.55 -32.87 3.04
C LEU A 360 -3.91 -32.24 3.34
N ARG A 361 -4.23 -31.10 2.71
CA ARG A 361 -5.52 -30.42 2.87
C ARG A 361 -6.69 -31.28 2.38
N SER A 362 -6.48 -32.06 1.31
CA SER A 362 -7.52 -32.95 0.77
C SER A 362 -7.80 -34.12 1.72
N ALA A 363 -6.75 -34.75 2.26
CA ALA A 363 -6.87 -35.82 3.24
C ALA A 363 -7.57 -35.38 4.55
N GLN A 364 -7.32 -34.14 5.01
CA GLN A 364 -8.00 -33.59 6.20
C GLN A 364 -9.50 -33.39 5.97
N ARG A 365 -9.92 -32.97 4.77
CA ARG A 365 -11.34 -32.82 4.42
C ARG A 365 -12.07 -34.15 4.43
N GLU A 366 -11.46 -35.19 3.87
CA GLU A 366 -12.02 -36.54 3.84
C GLU A 366 -12.16 -37.11 5.26
N GLY A 367 -11.12 -36.98 6.10
CA GLY A 367 -11.16 -37.44 7.49
C GLY A 367 -12.19 -36.71 8.37
N SER A 368 -12.50 -35.44 8.07
CA SER A 368 -13.56 -34.68 8.75
C SER A 368 -14.96 -35.19 8.40
N ALA A 369 -15.20 -35.52 7.12
CA ALA A 369 -16.49 -36.02 6.64
C ALA A 369 -16.86 -37.38 7.24
N ASP A 370 -15.90 -38.29 7.37
CA ASP A 370 -16.12 -39.62 7.96
C ASP A 370 -16.37 -39.59 9.47
N SER A 371 -15.85 -38.57 10.16
CA SER A 371 -16.07 -38.39 11.61
C SER A 371 -17.49 -37.94 11.96
N HIS A 372 -18.15 -37.20 11.07
CA HIS A 372 -19.53 -36.76 11.28
C HIS A 372 -20.56 -37.88 11.08
N LEU A 373 -20.29 -38.85 10.19
CA LEU A 373 -21.19 -39.99 9.93
C LEU A 373 -21.24 -41.02 11.07
N ASN A 374 -20.20 -41.08 11.91
CA ASN A 374 -20.14 -42.02 13.04
C ASN A 374 -20.75 -41.48 14.35
N THR A 375 -21.30 -40.26 14.36
CA THR A 375 -21.87 -39.66 15.58
C THR A 375 -23.41 -39.66 15.60
N GLU A 376 -24.07 -40.08 14.52
CA GLU A 376 -25.55 -40.17 14.42
C GLU A 376 -26.13 -41.58 14.67
N ALA A 377 -25.32 -42.55 15.14
CA ALA A 377 -25.74 -43.94 15.35
C ALA A 377 -25.81 -44.37 16.83
N VAL A 378 -25.99 -43.43 17.75
CA VAL A 378 -26.30 -43.72 19.16
C VAL A 378 -27.42 -42.79 19.62
N ASP A 379 -28.65 -43.20 19.32
CA ASP A 379 -29.83 -43.04 20.18
C ASP A 379 -30.86 -44.13 19.83
#